data_AF-A0A1F6S5S5-F1
#
_entry.id   AF-A0A1F6S5S5-F1
#
_cell.length_a   1.000
_cell.length_b   1.000
_cell.length_c   1.000
_cell.angle_alpha   90.00
_cell.angle_beta   90.00
_cell.angle_gamma   90.00
#
_symmetry.space_group_name_H-M   'P 1'
#
loop_
_entity.id
_entity.type
_entity.pdbx_description
1 polymer ?
#
loop_
_entity_poly.entity_id
_entity_poly.type
_entity_poly.pdbx_seq_one_letter_code
_entity_poly.pdbx_strand_id
1 'polypeptide(L)'
;MKDRITLAILIIFLWIFLIIFQKYIPAPSSIYIVLGFMAFYAILIQTAQYHQKRKLKKHPIKLDNTYEPFVSILIPAHNEENVIENTLLNILSVDYNKYEIIVIDDRSTDNTAFVLNKLSQKYPEKVKYYTRKEDAFPGKSAVLNEAIQTVQGEVICVFDADAKINPDFFKKILPYLADPDTGAVQARKVISNKDINLLTRCQNNEYALDTHFQRGRDAIRGAVELRGNGQLIKKEALIDVKGWNNYSITDDLDISTRLHLKNWDIRFCIDTEVYEEGVVKFLPLLKQRRRWVEGSIRRYLDYFTPVLFSRDVSLRVSLDMLAYISEFVLPLWLVFEWCIQGFKIIRGVEHNILSSLTVIPAIFIFFLFGLIYSLRKYNKLGLFQAIKQAIETVIYVVIIWPPLVSFIVFKIIFMQRTMDWGKTVHGLESSSELTEEFN
;
A
#
# COMPACT_ATOMS: atom_id res chain seq x y z
N MET A 1 -10.01 21.37 -8.47
CA MET A 1 -9.32 22.41 -9.27
C MET A 1 -7.86 22.55 -8.83
N LYS A 2 -7.58 22.68 -7.51
CA LYS A 2 -6.22 22.72 -6.94
C LYS A 2 -5.29 21.60 -7.45
N ASP A 3 -5.70 20.33 -7.35
CA ASP A 3 -4.88 19.17 -7.74
C ASP A 3 -4.48 19.25 -9.21
N ARG A 4 -5.41 19.69 -10.08
CA ARG A 4 -5.18 19.82 -11.52
C ARG A 4 -4.11 20.85 -11.82
N ILE A 5 -4.24 22.03 -11.21
CA ILE A 5 -3.30 23.14 -11.40
C ILE A 5 -1.93 22.72 -10.87
N THR A 6 -1.89 22.12 -9.68
CA THR A 6 -0.65 21.65 -9.05
C THR A 6 0.05 20.60 -9.92
N LEU A 7 -0.67 19.57 -10.36
CA LEU A 7 -0.12 18.53 -11.22
C LEU A 7 0.33 19.07 -12.58
N ALA A 8 -0.44 19.97 -13.19
CA ALA A 8 -0.07 20.62 -14.45
C ALA A 8 1.23 21.44 -14.30
N ILE A 9 1.37 22.20 -13.22
CA ILE A 9 2.60 22.95 -12.91
C ILE A 9 3.78 21.99 -12.72
N LEU A 10 3.60 20.91 -11.98
CA LEU A 10 4.65 19.90 -11.76
C LEU A 10 5.09 19.23 -13.07
N ILE A 11 4.15 18.97 -13.97
CA ILE A 11 4.42 18.38 -15.30
C ILE A 11 5.18 19.36 -16.19
N ILE A 12 4.74 20.63 -16.24
CA ILE A 12 5.43 21.68 -17.00
C ILE A 12 6.84 21.86 -16.43
N PHE A 13 6.99 21.90 -15.11
CA PHE A 13 8.28 21.96 -14.45
C PHE A 13 9.17 20.78 -14.80
N LEU A 14 8.65 19.54 -14.73
CA LEU A 14 9.38 18.34 -15.12
C LEU A 14 9.81 18.40 -16.59
N TRP A 15 8.94 18.85 -17.49
CA TRP A 15 9.25 19.00 -18.92
C TRP A 15 10.36 20.03 -19.16
N ILE A 16 10.26 21.22 -18.55
CA ILE A 16 11.28 22.27 -18.63
C ILE A 16 12.60 21.78 -18.03
N PHE A 17 12.53 21.13 -16.87
CA PHE A 17 13.69 20.52 -16.21
C PHE A 17 14.39 19.54 -17.15
N LEU A 18 13.66 18.63 -17.83
CA LEU A 18 14.26 17.67 -18.75
C LEU A 18 14.93 18.34 -19.96
N ILE A 19 14.34 19.39 -20.53
CA ILE A 19 14.97 20.15 -21.62
C ILE A 19 16.28 20.79 -21.15
N ILE A 20 16.27 21.45 -20.00
CA ILE A 20 17.46 22.08 -19.42
C ILE A 20 18.50 21.02 -19.05
N PHE A 21 18.07 19.94 -18.42
CA PHE A 21 18.91 18.85 -17.97
C PHE A 21 19.63 18.15 -19.14
N GLN A 22 18.92 17.82 -20.23
CA GLN A 22 19.52 17.26 -21.44
C GLN A 22 20.51 18.20 -22.15
N LYS A 23 20.38 19.53 -21.95
CA LYS A 23 21.33 20.51 -22.50
C LYS A 23 22.69 20.44 -21.80
N TYR A 24 22.70 20.14 -20.50
CA TYR A 24 23.92 20.14 -19.69
C TYR A 24 24.46 18.73 -19.40
N ILE A 25 23.62 17.71 -19.45
CA ILE A 25 23.96 16.33 -19.12
C ILE A 25 23.64 15.44 -20.33
N PRO A 26 24.66 14.79 -20.93
CA PRO A 26 24.44 13.82 -22.01
C PRO A 26 23.48 12.71 -21.58
N ALA A 27 22.67 12.21 -22.52
CA ALA A 27 21.69 11.17 -22.24
C ALA A 27 22.27 9.88 -21.60
N PRO A 28 23.49 9.41 -21.91
CA PRO A 28 24.07 8.29 -21.16
C PRO A 28 24.35 8.63 -19.69
N SER A 29 24.73 9.88 -19.39
CA SER A 29 25.07 10.33 -18.05
C SER A 29 23.83 10.44 -17.14
N SER A 30 22.66 10.73 -17.70
CA SER A 30 21.40 10.76 -16.93
C SER A 30 21.04 9.40 -16.34
N ILE A 31 21.34 8.31 -17.06
CA ILE A 31 21.10 6.94 -16.62
C ILE A 31 21.91 6.65 -15.37
N TYR A 32 23.20 7.01 -15.37
CA TYR A 32 24.06 6.80 -14.20
C TYR A 32 23.61 7.62 -13.00
N ILE A 33 23.02 8.80 -13.21
CA ILE A 33 22.45 9.61 -12.13
C ILE A 33 21.22 8.93 -11.54
N VAL A 34 20.27 8.49 -12.36
CA VAL A 34 19.04 7.80 -11.89
C VAL A 34 19.40 6.49 -11.17
N LEU A 35 20.22 5.65 -11.80
CA LEU A 35 20.71 4.41 -11.19
C LEU A 35 21.54 4.69 -9.93
N GLY A 36 22.32 5.76 -9.91
CA GLY A 36 23.09 6.20 -8.76
C GLY A 36 22.19 6.55 -7.57
N PHE A 37 21.13 7.31 -7.79
CA PHE A 37 20.13 7.62 -6.75
C PHE A 37 19.40 6.36 -6.26
N MET A 38 18.96 5.50 -7.18
CA MET A 38 18.28 4.25 -6.82
C MET A 38 19.20 3.30 -6.04
N ALA A 39 20.45 3.15 -6.48
CA ALA A 39 21.47 2.36 -5.79
C ALA A 39 21.83 2.96 -4.43
N PHE A 40 22.02 4.28 -4.34
CA PHE A 40 22.28 4.97 -3.08
C PHE A 40 21.16 4.73 -2.08
N TYR A 41 19.90 4.89 -2.49
CA TYR A 41 18.75 4.65 -1.63
C TYR A 41 18.64 3.17 -1.22
N ALA A 42 18.86 2.24 -2.15
CA ALA A 42 18.90 0.81 -1.84
C ALA A 42 20.01 0.44 -0.84
N ILE A 43 21.20 1.01 -0.99
CA ILE A 43 22.33 0.84 -0.07
C ILE A 43 21.99 1.44 1.30
N LEU A 44 21.40 2.63 1.34
CA LEU A 44 20.96 3.28 2.58
C LEU A 44 19.97 2.39 3.35
N ILE A 45 18.93 1.89 2.68
CA ILE A 45 17.97 0.96 3.26
C ILE A 45 18.66 -0.33 3.72
N GLN A 46 19.52 -0.92 2.89
CA GLN A 46 20.13 -2.21 3.19
C GLN A 46 21.12 -2.11 4.37
N THR A 47 21.89 -1.03 4.43
CA THR A 47 22.79 -0.73 5.55
C THR A 47 22.01 -0.43 6.82
N ALA A 48 20.95 0.38 6.77
CA ALA A 48 20.07 0.63 7.90
C ALA A 48 19.47 -0.66 8.47
N GLN A 49 18.93 -1.53 7.61
CA GLN A 49 18.42 -2.85 8.02
C GLN A 49 19.51 -3.71 8.67
N TYR A 50 20.73 -3.69 8.13
CA TYR A 50 21.85 -4.45 8.67
C TYR A 50 22.27 -3.93 10.06
N HIS A 51 22.37 -2.62 10.21
CA HIS A 51 22.67 -1.96 11.48
C HIS A 51 21.59 -2.20 12.53
N GLN A 52 20.31 -2.07 12.15
CA GLN A 52 19.18 -2.36 13.02
C GLN A 52 19.21 -3.81 13.50
N LYS A 53 19.43 -4.77 12.59
CA LYS A 53 19.56 -6.20 12.94
C LYS A 53 20.72 -6.44 13.91
N ARG A 54 21.89 -5.84 13.67
CA ARG A 54 23.05 -5.93 14.58
C ARG A 54 22.74 -5.34 15.96
N LYS A 55 22.09 -4.17 15.99
CA LYS A 55 21.65 -3.50 17.22
C LYS A 55 20.71 -4.40 18.01
N LEU A 56 19.69 -4.97 17.38
CA LEU A 56 18.74 -5.89 18.01
C LEU A 56 19.40 -7.20 18.47
N LYS A 57 20.43 -7.69 17.78
CA LYS A 57 21.19 -8.87 18.23
C LYS A 57 22.03 -8.57 19.48
N LYS A 58 22.66 -7.38 19.54
CA LYS A 58 23.52 -6.97 20.67
C LYS A 58 22.71 -6.50 21.88
N HIS A 59 21.62 -5.80 21.61
CA HIS A 59 20.69 -5.22 22.56
C HIS A 59 19.27 -5.60 22.10
N PRO A 60 18.82 -6.83 22.40
CA PRO A 60 17.45 -7.21 22.09
C PRO A 60 16.53 -6.22 22.79
N ILE A 61 15.65 -5.59 22.01
CA ILE A 61 14.52 -4.86 22.60
C ILE A 61 13.74 -5.93 23.35
N LYS A 62 13.68 -5.82 24.68
CA LYS A 62 12.68 -6.54 25.44
C LYS A 62 11.35 -5.91 25.04
N LEU A 63 10.68 -6.54 24.09
CA LEU A 63 9.28 -6.23 23.81
C LEU A 63 8.56 -6.32 25.15
N ASP A 64 7.87 -5.25 25.50
CA ASP A 64 7.10 -5.23 26.74
C ASP A 64 5.91 -6.16 26.55
N ASN A 65 6.12 -7.43 26.89
CA ASN A 65 5.06 -8.44 26.83
C ASN A 65 3.95 -8.17 27.86
N THR A 66 4.08 -7.14 28.71
CA THR A 66 3.01 -6.65 29.58
C THR A 66 2.12 -5.61 28.89
N TYR A 67 2.54 -5.07 27.73
CA TYR A 67 1.73 -4.17 26.92
C TYR A 67 0.60 -4.96 26.22
N GLU A 68 -0.51 -5.09 26.94
CA GLU A 68 -1.71 -5.79 26.52
C GLU A 68 -2.93 -4.85 26.55
N PRO A 69 -2.99 -3.85 25.64
CA PRO A 69 -4.08 -2.88 25.57
C PRO A 69 -5.38 -3.52 25.10
N PHE A 70 -6.53 -2.95 25.45
CA PHE A 70 -7.78 -3.44 24.85
C PHE A 70 -7.84 -3.05 23.35
N VAL A 71 -8.14 -4.03 22.49
CA VAL A 71 -8.17 -3.85 21.02
C VAL A 71 -9.59 -3.85 20.50
N SER A 72 -10.00 -2.80 19.79
CA SER A 72 -11.24 -2.81 18.99
C SER A 72 -10.91 -3.16 17.56
N ILE A 73 -11.36 -4.33 17.12
CA ILE A 73 -11.17 -4.83 15.76
C ILE A 73 -12.34 -4.37 14.90
N LEU A 74 -12.06 -3.56 13.88
CA LEU A 74 -13.04 -3.03 12.94
C LEU A 74 -12.97 -3.80 11.63
N ILE A 75 -14.12 -4.31 11.19
CA ILE A 75 -14.27 -5.04 9.93
C ILE A 75 -15.39 -4.37 9.11
N PRO A 76 -15.05 -3.53 8.12
CA PRO A 76 -16.02 -3.02 7.16
C PRO A 76 -16.41 -4.15 6.20
N ALA A 77 -17.72 -4.37 6.02
CA ALA A 77 -18.25 -5.42 5.15
C ALA A 77 -19.27 -4.84 4.16
N HIS A 78 -19.27 -5.33 2.92
CA HIS A 78 -20.32 -5.09 1.95
C HIS A 78 -20.32 -6.19 0.89
N ASN A 79 -21.36 -7.02 0.90
CA ASN A 79 -21.48 -8.19 0.03
C ASN A 79 -20.31 -9.18 0.16
N GLU A 80 -20.10 -9.67 1.38
CA GLU A 80 -18.96 -10.51 1.78
C GLU A 80 -19.42 -11.87 2.31
N GLU A 81 -20.59 -12.36 1.88
CA GLU A 81 -21.22 -13.59 2.40
C GLU A 81 -20.31 -14.83 2.31
N ASN A 82 -19.42 -14.87 1.31
CA ASN A 82 -18.53 -16.00 1.04
C ASN A 82 -17.34 -16.10 1.99
N VAL A 83 -16.92 -14.99 2.62
CA VAL A 83 -15.64 -14.91 3.35
C VAL A 83 -15.80 -14.51 4.81
N ILE A 84 -16.82 -13.69 5.14
CA ILE A 84 -16.91 -13.02 6.43
C ILE A 84 -17.07 -13.97 7.62
N GLU A 85 -17.77 -15.11 7.46
CA GLU A 85 -17.90 -16.12 8.53
C GLU A 85 -16.53 -16.71 8.89
N ASN A 86 -15.74 -17.08 7.89
CA ASN A 86 -14.41 -17.65 8.09
C ASN A 86 -13.45 -16.65 8.74
N THR A 87 -13.51 -15.39 8.31
CA THR A 87 -12.72 -14.28 8.90
C THR A 87 -13.05 -14.10 10.38
N LEU A 88 -14.34 -14.06 10.74
CA LEU A 88 -14.75 -13.89 12.14
C LEU A 88 -14.37 -15.08 13.01
N LEU A 89 -14.59 -16.31 12.53
CA LEU A 89 -14.19 -17.51 13.26
C LEU A 89 -12.67 -17.58 13.43
N ASN A 90 -11.90 -17.18 12.42
CA ASN A 90 -10.43 -17.08 12.53
C ASN A 90 -10.00 -16.06 13.59
N ILE A 91 -10.55 -14.85 13.58
CA ILE A 91 -10.22 -13.82 14.59
C ILE A 91 -10.66 -14.25 15.99
N LEU A 92 -11.77 -14.99 16.13
CA LEU A 92 -12.22 -15.53 17.42
C LEU A 92 -11.27 -16.60 18.00
N SER A 93 -10.35 -17.14 17.19
CA SER A 93 -9.38 -18.16 17.59
C SER A 93 -7.98 -17.61 17.93
N VAL A 94 -7.83 -16.29 18.02
CA VAL A 94 -6.53 -15.69 18.38
C VAL A 94 -6.18 -15.94 19.84
N ASP A 95 -4.88 -16.04 20.13
CA ASP A 95 -4.34 -16.18 21.47
C ASP A 95 -4.27 -14.81 22.18
N TYR A 96 -5.38 -14.08 22.25
CA TYR A 96 -5.45 -12.77 22.89
C TYR A 96 -6.85 -12.53 23.43
N ASN A 97 -6.99 -12.09 24.68
CA ASN A 97 -8.32 -12.04 25.32
C ASN A 97 -8.92 -10.63 25.45
N LYS A 98 -8.11 -9.57 25.33
CA LYS A 98 -8.55 -8.17 25.55
C LYS A 98 -8.96 -7.50 24.24
N TYR A 99 -10.04 -7.98 23.64
CA TYR A 99 -10.52 -7.44 22.38
C TYR A 99 -12.03 -7.53 22.23
N GLU A 100 -12.57 -6.69 21.36
CA GLU A 100 -13.89 -6.77 20.77
C GLU A 100 -13.78 -6.75 19.25
N ILE A 101 -14.77 -7.30 18.56
CA ILE A 101 -14.94 -7.25 17.11
C ILE A 101 -16.19 -6.42 16.83
N ILE A 102 -16.03 -5.40 16.01
CA ILE A 102 -17.10 -4.53 15.53
C ILE A 102 -17.15 -4.70 14.03
N VAL A 103 -18.20 -5.37 13.54
CA VAL A 103 -18.45 -5.55 12.12
C VAL A 103 -19.49 -4.54 11.66
N ILE A 104 -19.15 -3.80 10.62
CA ILE A 104 -19.98 -2.73 10.09
C ILE A 104 -20.41 -3.10 8.68
N ASP A 105 -21.68 -3.41 8.51
CA ASP A 105 -22.26 -3.70 7.20
C ASP A 105 -22.66 -2.39 6.50
N ASP A 106 -21.98 -2.08 5.40
CA ASP A 106 -22.24 -0.93 4.52
C ASP A 106 -23.38 -1.21 3.53
N ARG A 107 -24.53 -1.67 4.04
CA ARG A 107 -25.77 -1.94 3.29
C ARG A 107 -25.60 -3.09 2.28
N SER A 108 -25.20 -4.26 2.77
CA SER A 108 -25.14 -5.46 1.94
C SER A 108 -26.51 -5.85 1.41
N THR A 109 -26.52 -6.41 0.21
CA THR A 109 -27.70 -6.91 -0.50
C THR A 109 -27.73 -8.44 -0.60
N ASP A 110 -26.65 -9.11 -0.19
CA ASP A 110 -26.50 -10.56 -0.14
C ASP A 110 -26.77 -11.11 1.28
N ASN A 111 -26.37 -12.36 1.57
CA ASN A 111 -26.59 -12.96 2.89
C ASN A 111 -25.63 -12.47 3.99
N THR A 112 -24.76 -11.48 3.74
CA THR A 112 -23.80 -10.95 4.72
C THR A 112 -24.50 -10.56 6.03
N ALA A 113 -25.59 -9.79 5.94
CA ALA A 113 -26.34 -9.33 7.12
C ALA A 113 -26.89 -10.49 7.97
N PHE A 114 -27.35 -11.56 7.32
CA PHE A 114 -27.86 -12.75 8.00
C PHE A 114 -26.74 -13.49 8.75
N VAL A 115 -25.60 -13.72 8.09
CA VAL A 115 -24.42 -14.37 8.67
C VAL A 115 -23.91 -13.58 9.88
N LEU A 116 -23.80 -12.25 9.75
CA LEU A 116 -23.33 -11.38 10.82
C LEU A 116 -24.26 -11.36 12.02
N ASN A 117 -25.58 -11.29 11.80
CA ASN A 117 -26.56 -11.35 12.89
C ASN A 117 -26.42 -12.67 13.68
N LYS A 118 -26.37 -13.81 12.97
CA LYS A 118 -26.18 -15.13 13.57
C LYS A 118 -24.91 -15.22 14.42
N LEU A 119 -23.78 -14.70 13.92
CA LEU A 119 -22.50 -14.73 14.64
C LEU A 119 -22.49 -13.79 15.84
N SER A 120 -23.08 -12.60 15.73
CA SER A 120 -23.21 -11.66 16.85
C SER A 120 -24.03 -12.24 18.00
N GLN A 121 -25.11 -12.97 17.70
CA GLN A 121 -25.93 -13.66 18.71
C GLN A 121 -25.20 -14.85 19.34
N LYS A 122 -24.35 -15.54 18.57
CA LYS A 122 -23.56 -16.68 19.07
C LYS A 122 -22.41 -16.24 19.96
N TYR A 123 -21.83 -15.07 19.71
CA TYR A 123 -20.68 -14.53 20.44
C TYR A 123 -20.91 -13.08 20.94
N PRO A 124 -21.96 -12.83 21.75
CA PRO A 124 -22.40 -11.47 22.08
C PRO A 124 -21.37 -10.67 22.90
N GLU A 125 -20.52 -11.35 23.67
CA GLU A 125 -19.44 -10.73 24.46
C GLU A 125 -18.26 -10.24 23.59
N LYS A 126 -18.18 -10.69 22.33
CA LYS A 126 -17.02 -10.46 21.46
C LYS A 126 -17.38 -9.83 20.13
N VAL A 127 -18.55 -10.11 19.57
CA VAL A 127 -18.93 -9.68 18.22
C VAL A 127 -20.12 -8.73 18.29
N LYS A 128 -19.86 -7.47 17.97
CA LYS A 128 -20.87 -6.43 17.77
C LYS A 128 -21.09 -6.26 16.27
N TYR A 129 -22.36 -6.19 15.89
CA TYR A 129 -22.77 -6.03 14.50
C TYR A 129 -23.73 -4.85 14.40
N TYR A 130 -23.55 -4.01 13.38
CA TYR A 130 -24.55 -3.04 12.98
C TYR A 130 -24.53 -2.78 11.47
N THR A 131 -25.70 -2.45 10.94
CA THR A 131 -25.89 -2.03 9.55
C THR A 131 -25.94 -0.50 9.48
N ARG A 132 -25.26 0.07 8.50
CA ARG A 132 -25.30 1.52 8.25
C ARG A 132 -26.62 1.94 7.64
N LYS A 133 -27.00 3.20 7.87
CA LYS A 133 -28.19 3.80 7.26
C LYS A 133 -28.05 3.87 5.74
N GLU A 134 -29.17 3.77 5.02
CA GLU A 134 -29.21 3.78 3.55
C GLU A 134 -28.57 5.05 2.95
N ASP A 135 -28.75 6.20 3.59
CA ASP A 135 -28.23 7.50 3.18
C ASP A 135 -26.80 7.81 3.67
N ALA A 136 -26.16 6.86 4.36
CA ALA A 136 -24.83 7.06 4.91
C ALA A 136 -23.77 7.25 3.80
N PHE A 137 -22.78 8.10 4.10
CA PHE A 137 -21.70 8.42 3.17
C PHE A 137 -20.94 7.14 2.74
N PRO A 138 -20.72 6.89 1.45
CA PRO A 138 -20.16 5.62 0.98
C PRO A 138 -18.65 5.50 1.24
N GLY A 139 -18.16 4.26 1.25
CA GLY A 139 -16.73 3.96 1.23
C GLY A 139 -16.15 3.63 2.61
N LYS A 140 -15.04 2.88 2.59
CA LYS A 140 -14.41 2.29 3.78
C LYS A 140 -14.07 3.32 4.87
N SER A 141 -13.54 4.48 4.50
CA SER A 141 -13.25 5.57 5.46
C SER A 141 -14.47 5.97 6.29
N ALA A 142 -15.64 6.10 5.67
CA ALA A 142 -16.85 6.52 6.36
C ALA A 142 -17.39 5.43 7.28
N VAL A 143 -17.32 4.18 6.84
CA VAL A 143 -17.62 2.99 7.65
C VAL A 143 -16.77 2.96 8.91
N LEU A 144 -15.45 3.12 8.75
CA LEU A 144 -14.51 3.12 9.87
C LEU A 144 -14.73 4.32 10.82
N ASN A 145 -14.97 5.52 10.28
CA ASN A 145 -15.21 6.72 11.08
C ASN A 145 -16.47 6.63 11.95
N GLU A 146 -17.55 6.03 11.45
CA GLU A 146 -18.75 5.78 12.25
C GLU A 146 -18.46 4.82 13.41
N ALA A 147 -17.60 3.82 13.19
CA ALA A 147 -17.21 2.86 14.22
C ALA A 147 -16.39 3.47 15.35
N ILE A 148 -15.54 4.49 15.07
CA ILE A 148 -14.69 5.14 16.09
C ILE A 148 -15.50 5.59 17.31
N GLN A 149 -16.76 5.98 17.12
CA GLN A 149 -17.60 6.51 18.20
C GLN A 149 -18.00 5.45 19.23
N THR A 150 -17.93 4.16 18.87
CA THR A 150 -18.39 3.04 19.70
C THR A 150 -17.26 2.14 20.21
N VAL A 151 -16.01 2.38 19.77
CA VAL A 151 -14.84 1.59 20.15
C VAL A 151 -14.45 1.79 21.61
N GLN A 152 -14.23 0.69 22.32
CA GLN A 152 -13.78 0.67 23.72
C GLN A 152 -12.25 0.59 23.84
N GLY A 153 -11.58 0.08 22.81
CA GLY A 153 -10.15 -0.18 22.80
C GLY A 153 -9.27 1.06 22.73
N GLU A 154 -8.11 0.93 23.34
CA GLU A 154 -6.99 1.88 23.25
C GLU A 154 -6.29 1.75 21.89
N VAL A 155 -6.40 0.57 21.27
CA VAL A 155 -5.85 0.28 19.94
C VAL A 155 -6.97 -0.13 19.01
N ILE A 156 -6.98 0.47 17.81
CA ILE A 156 -7.91 0.16 16.74
C ILE A 156 -7.20 -0.72 15.73
N CYS A 157 -7.71 -1.93 15.52
CA CYS A 157 -7.23 -2.85 14.49
C CYS A 157 -8.19 -2.85 13.32
N VAL A 158 -7.71 -2.74 12.08
CA VAL A 158 -8.55 -2.82 10.88
C VAL A 158 -8.19 -4.05 10.08
N PHE A 159 -9.20 -4.87 9.80
CA PHE A 159 -9.12 -6.00 8.90
C PHE A 159 -10.13 -5.84 7.77
N ASP A 160 -9.79 -6.33 6.58
CA ASP A 160 -10.76 -6.53 5.51
C ASP A 160 -11.61 -7.77 5.79
N ALA A 161 -12.76 -7.88 5.12
CA ALA A 161 -13.74 -8.95 5.34
C ALA A 161 -13.22 -10.35 4.96
N ASP A 162 -12.15 -10.43 4.17
CA ASP A 162 -11.47 -11.65 3.73
C ASP A 162 -10.15 -11.91 4.50
N ALA A 163 -9.89 -11.15 5.56
CA ALA A 163 -8.65 -11.26 6.31
C ALA A 163 -8.51 -12.60 7.03
N LYS A 164 -7.31 -13.17 6.97
CA LYS A 164 -6.92 -14.33 7.79
C LYS A 164 -5.61 -14.04 8.50
N ILE A 165 -5.51 -14.46 9.76
CA ILE A 165 -4.35 -14.24 10.63
C ILE A 165 -3.98 -15.52 11.39
N ASN A 166 -2.73 -15.57 11.84
CA ASN A 166 -2.25 -16.63 12.74
C ASN A 166 -2.72 -16.37 14.18
N PRO A 167 -2.92 -17.41 15.02
CA PRO A 167 -3.38 -17.22 16.40
C PRO A 167 -2.49 -16.29 17.25
N ASP A 168 -1.18 -16.24 16.96
CA ASP A 168 -0.21 -15.41 17.68
C ASP A 168 -0.08 -13.97 17.15
N PHE A 169 -0.99 -13.53 16.25
CA PHE A 169 -0.93 -12.23 15.57
C PHE A 169 -0.77 -11.06 16.55
N PHE A 170 -1.68 -10.93 17.52
CA PHE A 170 -1.68 -9.81 18.49
C PHE A 170 -0.46 -9.81 19.40
N LYS A 171 -0.01 -11.00 19.85
CA LYS A 171 1.20 -11.16 20.68
C LYS A 171 2.44 -10.60 19.98
N LYS A 172 2.54 -10.74 18.66
CA LYS A 172 3.69 -10.27 17.87
C LYS A 172 3.63 -8.79 17.51
N ILE A 173 2.44 -8.26 17.22
CA ILE A 173 2.29 -6.91 16.68
C ILE A 173 2.06 -5.82 17.73
N LEU A 174 1.32 -6.11 18.81
CA LEU A 174 1.02 -5.11 19.85
C LEU A 174 2.25 -4.49 20.51
N PRO A 175 3.34 -5.24 20.79
CA PRO A 175 4.52 -4.66 21.42
C PRO A 175 5.20 -3.54 20.61
N TYR A 176 4.94 -3.44 19.31
CA TYR A 176 5.46 -2.33 18.48
C TYR A 176 4.80 -0.99 18.85
N LEU A 177 3.59 -1.01 19.43
CA LEU A 177 2.86 0.18 19.86
C LEU A 177 3.24 0.64 21.28
N ALA A 178 4.06 -0.12 22.01
CA ALA A 178 4.49 0.26 23.36
C ALA A 178 5.38 1.52 23.39
N ASP A 179 6.06 1.82 22.28
CA ASP A 179 6.82 3.08 22.10
C ASP A 179 5.83 4.27 22.07
N PRO A 180 5.97 5.27 22.97
CA PRO A 180 5.09 6.43 22.99
C PRO A 180 5.03 7.18 21.66
N ASP A 181 6.13 7.24 20.91
CA ASP A 181 6.18 7.96 19.63
C ASP A 181 5.51 7.18 18.49
N THR A 182 5.23 5.89 18.68
CA THR A 182 4.59 5.05 17.67
C THR A 182 3.08 5.19 17.72
N GLY A 183 2.50 5.76 16.66
CA GLY A 183 1.05 5.92 16.52
C GLY A 183 0.38 4.72 15.84
N ALA A 184 1.11 3.97 15.00
CA ALA A 184 0.54 2.84 14.27
C ALA A 184 1.58 1.76 13.91
N VAL A 185 1.09 0.56 13.59
CA VAL A 185 1.90 -0.55 13.08
C VAL A 185 1.15 -1.30 11.97
N GLN A 186 1.88 -1.66 10.92
CA GLN A 186 1.39 -2.46 9.80
C GLN A 186 1.95 -3.88 9.85
N ALA A 187 1.07 -4.89 9.77
CA ALA A 187 1.48 -6.28 9.56
C ALA A 187 1.93 -6.53 8.12
N ARG A 188 2.73 -7.58 7.91
CA ARG A 188 3.07 -8.02 6.55
C ARG A 188 1.83 -8.55 5.82
N LYS A 189 1.58 -8.09 4.59
CA LYS A 189 0.52 -8.63 3.74
C LYS A 189 1.00 -9.82 2.92
N VAL A 190 0.14 -10.83 2.76
CA VAL A 190 0.40 -12.03 1.94
C VAL A 190 -0.87 -12.40 1.18
N ILE A 191 -0.74 -12.79 -0.08
CA ILE A 191 -1.88 -13.29 -0.86
C ILE A 191 -2.09 -14.77 -0.53
N SER A 192 -3.27 -15.11 -0.01
CA SER A 192 -3.63 -16.48 0.39
C SER A 192 -3.67 -17.43 -0.81
N ASN A 193 -4.22 -16.96 -1.92
CA ASN A 193 -4.47 -17.72 -3.14
C ASN A 193 -3.45 -17.47 -4.27
N LYS A 194 -2.21 -17.17 -3.88
CA LYS A 194 -1.09 -16.85 -4.79
C LYS A 194 -0.76 -17.96 -5.80
N ASP A 195 -1.19 -19.19 -5.54
CA ASP A 195 -0.87 -20.37 -6.34
C ASP A 195 -1.94 -20.66 -7.42
N ILE A 196 -3.03 -19.89 -7.47
CA ILE A 196 -4.11 -20.07 -8.47
C ILE A 196 -3.64 -19.76 -9.89
N ASN A 197 -3.05 -18.59 -10.11
CA ASN A 197 -2.63 -18.19 -11.45
C ASN A 197 -1.47 -17.18 -11.44
N LEU A 198 -1.03 -16.78 -12.62
CA LEU A 198 0.06 -15.82 -12.78
C LEU A 198 -0.27 -14.46 -12.11
N LEU A 199 -1.53 -14.01 -12.16
CA LEU A 199 -1.92 -12.71 -11.59
C LEU A 199 -1.85 -12.73 -10.07
N THR A 200 -2.39 -13.75 -9.39
CA THR A 200 -2.32 -13.83 -7.92
C THR A 200 -0.89 -14.04 -7.44
N ARG A 201 -0.07 -14.79 -8.19
CA ARG A 201 1.37 -14.92 -7.93
C ARG A 201 2.11 -13.59 -8.05
N CYS A 202 1.87 -12.83 -9.11
CA CYS A 202 2.49 -11.50 -9.29
C CYS A 202 2.08 -10.53 -8.18
N GLN A 203 0.81 -10.53 -7.75
CA GLN A 203 0.35 -9.74 -6.61
C GLN A 203 1.10 -10.10 -5.31
N ASN A 204 1.28 -11.39 -5.04
CA ASN A 204 2.07 -11.86 -3.89
C ASN A 204 3.54 -11.44 -3.98
N ASN A 205 4.10 -11.43 -5.18
CA ASN A 205 5.48 -11.03 -5.43
C ASN A 205 5.68 -9.53 -5.24
N GLU A 206 4.71 -8.72 -5.65
CA GLU A 206 4.68 -7.28 -5.33
C GLU A 206 4.63 -7.05 -3.82
N TYR A 207 3.82 -7.81 -3.07
CA TYR A 207 3.81 -7.71 -1.59
C TYR A 207 5.13 -8.12 -0.94
N ALA A 208 5.86 -9.07 -1.51
CA ALA A 208 7.20 -9.39 -1.04
C ALA A 208 8.19 -8.23 -1.28
N LEU A 209 8.07 -7.53 -2.42
CA LEU A 209 8.86 -6.34 -2.70
C LEU A 209 8.45 -5.17 -1.80
N ASP A 210 7.16 -4.94 -1.58
CA ASP A 210 6.65 -3.94 -0.63
C ASP A 210 7.17 -4.21 0.78
N THR A 211 7.14 -5.48 1.23
CA THR A 211 7.75 -5.91 2.50
C THR A 211 9.23 -5.51 2.59
N HIS A 212 9.98 -5.57 1.49
CA HIS A 212 11.37 -5.10 1.46
C HIS A 212 11.49 -3.61 1.72
N PHE A 213 10.66 -2.81 1.03
CA PHE A 213 10.65 -1.36 1.15
C PHE A 213 10.16 -0.93 2.54
N GLN A 214 9.02 -1.42 3.01
CA GLN A 214 8.46 -1.04 4.31
C GLN A 214 9.39 -1.38 5.47
N ARG A 215 10.06 -2.54 5.42
CA ARG A 215 11.12 -2.87 6.39
C ARG A 215 12.31 -1.91 6.30
N GLY A 216 12.65 -1.45 5.09
CA GLY A 216 13.69 -0.46 4.88
C GLY A 216 13.37 0.89 5.47
N ARG A 217 12.15 1.36 5.21
CA ARG A 217 11.58 2.58 5.78
C ARG A 217 11.55 2.52 7.30
N ASP A 218 11.12 1.39 7.88
CA ASP A 218 11.13 1.16 9.32
C ASP A 218 12.55 1.26 9.92
N ALA A 219 13.54 0.69 9.23
CA ALA A 219 14.92 0.66 9.70
C ALA A 219 15.57 2.05 9.81
N ILE A 220 15.11 3.02 9.00
CA ILE A 220 15.56 4.42 9.06
C ILE A 220 14.60 5.32 9.86
N ARG A 221 13.53 4.76 10.45
CA ARG A 221 12.39 5.51 10.99
C ARG A 221 11.89 6.57 9.98
N GLY A 222 11.70 6.11 8.74
CA GLY A 222 11.17 6.88 7.62
C GLY A 222 9.66 6.75 7.52
N ALA A 223 9.11 7.00 6.33
CA ALA A 223 7.67 7.05 6.12
C ALA A 223 7.08 5.66 5.87
N VAL A 224 7.08 4.78 6.87
CA VAL A 224 6.33 3.52 6.80
C VAL A 224 4.85 3.84 6.58
N GLU A 225 4.18 3.05 5.77
CA GLU A 225 2.80 3.26 5.38
C GLU A 225 1.93 2.05 5.76
N LEU A 226 0.70 2.35 6.15
CA LEU A 226 -0.34 1.36 6.31
C LEU A 226 -0.87 0.90 4.94
N ARG A 227 -1.51 -0.27 4.94
CA ARG A 227 -1.96 -0.99 3.73
C ARG A 227 -3.41 -1.47 3.82
N GLY A 228 -4.21 -0.84 4.69
CA GLY A 228 -5.67 -1.00 4.80
C GLY A 228 -6.14 -2.28 5.50
N ASN A 229 -5.27 -3.29 5.61
CA ASN A 229 -5.57 -4.60 6.19
C ASN A 229 -4.45 -5.01 7.16
N GLY A 230 -4.78 -5.54 8.33
CA GLY A 230 -3.81 -5.90 9.37
C GLY A 230 -3.02 -4.70 9.91
N GLN A 231 -3.65 -3.53 9.96
CA GLN A 231 -3.09 -2.31 10.53
C GLN A 231 -3.64 -2.08 11.94
N LEU A 232 -2.79 -1.69 12.88
CA LEU A 232 -3.18 -1.27 14.22
C LEU A 232 -2.79 0.18 14.43
N ILE A 233 -3.70 0.98 14.98
CA ILE A 233 -3.52 2.42 15.20
C ILE A 233 -3.91 2.71 16.65
N LYS A 234 -3.08 3.44 17.39
CA LYS A 234 -3.48 3.94 18.72
C LYS A 234 -4.67 4.88 18.57
N LYS A 235 -5.67 4.74 19.44
CA LYS A 235 -6.86 5.59 19.44
C LYS A 235 -6.50 7.08 19.57
N GLU A 236 -5.51 7.40 20.40
CA GLU A 236 -4.99 8.78 20.54
C GLU A 236 -4.45 9.36 19.23
N ALA A 237 -3.64 8.59 18.50
CA ALA A 237 -3.05 9.01 17.23
C ALA A 237 -4.14 9.18 16.15
N LEU A 238 -5.11 8.26 16.13
CA LEU A 238 -6.28 8.34 15.25
C LEU A 238 -7.13 9.60 15.53
N ILE A 239 -7.31 9.96 16.79
CA ILE A 239 -8.03 11.19 17.19
C ILE A 239 -7.25 12.45 16.81
N ASP A 240 -5.92 12.48 17.02
CA ASP A 240 -5.07 13.63 16.66
C ASP A 240 -5.10 13.94 15.16
N VAL A 241 -5.19 12.90 14.31
CA VAL A 241 -5.35 13.07 12.87
C VAL A 241 -6.81 13.22 12.41
N LYS A 242 -7.78 13.23 13.34
CA LYS A 242 -9.23 13.38 13.11
C LYS A 242 -9.88 12.26 12.29
N GLY A 243 -9.48 11.01 12.55
CA GLY A 243 -10.06 9.83 11.89
C GLY A 243 -9.59 9.62 10.45
N TRP A 244 -10.37 8.92 9.64
CA TRP A 244 -10.11 8.70 8.21
C TRP A 244 -10.65 9.85 7.36
N ASN A 245 -10.02 10.11 6.22
CA ASN A 245 -10.53 11.07 5.25
C ASN A 245 -11.57 10.39 4.34
N ASN A 246 -12.85 10.76 4.49
CA ASN A 246 -13.95 10.22 3.69
C ASN A 246 -13.82 10.49 2.18
N TYR A 247 -13.02 11.47 1.79
CA TYR A 247 -12.83 11.85 0.38
C TYR A 247 -11.54 11.28 -0.24
N SER A 248 -10.75 10.51 0.52
CA SER A 248 -9.51 9.89 0.04
C SER A 248 -9.76 8.50 -0.54
N ILE A 249 -9.38 8.29 -1.81
CA ILE A 249 -9.52 7.01 -2.52
C ILE A 249 -8.71 5.87 -1.85
N THR A 250 -7.56 6.21 -1.27
CA THR A 250 -6.67 5.30 -0.52
C THR A 250 -6.58 5.81 0.91
N ASP A 251 -7.47 5.31 1.75
CA ASP A 251 -7.68 5.78 3.13
C ASP A 251 -6.48 5.48 4.03
N ASP A 252 -5.82 4.36 3.78
CA ASP A 252 -4.61 3.87 4.43
C ASP A 252 -3.38 4.76 4.17
N LEU A 253 -3.12 5.14 2.92
CA LEU A 253 -2.00 6.02 2.57
C LEU A 253 -2.25 7.45 3.05
N ASP A 254 -3.50 7.92 2.97
CA ASP A 254 -3.90 9.24 3.47
C ASP A 254 -3.69 9.34 4.99
N ILE A 255 -4.18 8.37 5.77
CA ILE A 255 -3.97 8.38 7.22
C ILE A 255 -2.50 8.21 7.58
N SER A 256 -1.75 7.39 6.84
CA SER A 256 -0.30 7.25 7.04
C SER A 256 0.41 8.59 6.92
N THR A 257 0.06 9.37 5.90
CA THR A 257 0.65 10.69 5.67
C THR A 257 0.28 11.65 6.80
N ARG A 258 -0.99 11.67 7.22
CA ARG A 258 -1.43 12.56 8.30
C ARG A 258 -0.79 12.22 9.65
N LEU A 259 -0.57 10.95 9.94
CA LEU A 259 0.18 10.52 11.14
C LEU A 259 1.62 11.03 11.11
N HIS A 260 2.30 10.87 9.97
CA HIS A 260 3.65 11.42 9.76
C HIS A 260 3.71 12.95 9.87
N LEU A 261 2.69 13.66 9.35
CA LEU A 261 2.54 15.12 9.49
C LEU A 261 2.36 15.57 10.94
N LYS A 262 1.92 14.65 11.80
CA LYS A 262 1.76 14.82 13.24
C LYS A 262 2.93 14.23 14.06
N ASN A 263 4.02 13.86 13.38
CA ASN A 263 5.22 13.30 13.98
C ASN A 263 4.99 11.97 14.73
N TRP A 264 3.94 11.22 14.37
CA TRP A 264 3.76 9.85 14.82
C TRP A 264 4.61 8.90 13.96
N ASP A 265 5.40 8.04 14.60
CA ASP A 265 6.07 6.94 13.92
C ASP A 265 5.03 5.88 13.52
N ILE A 266 5.19 5.34 12.32
CA ILE A 266 4.50 4.13 11.88
C ILE A 266 5.55 3.02 11.80
N ARG A 267 5.25 1.86 12.39
CA ARG A 267 6.18 0.73 12.42
C ARG A 267 5.72 -0.40 11.50
N PHE A 268 6.66 -1.24 11.06
CA PHE A 268 6.35 -2.41 10.23
C PHE A 268 6.68 -3.71 10.98
N CYS A 269 5.65 -4.51 11.29
CA CYS A 269 5.80 -5.80 11.95
C CYS A 269 5.95 -6.91 10.90
N ILE A 270 7.17 -7.45 10.78
CA ILE A 270 7.47 -8.51 9.82
C ILE A 270 7.21 -9.93 10.35
N ASP A 271 7.08 -10.07 11.67
CA ASP A 271 7.03 -11.37 12.33
C ASP A 271 5.63 -12.00 12.32
N THR A 272 4.62 -11.22 11.92
CA THR A 272 3.24 -11.67 11.71
C THR A 272 2.71 -11.22 10.36
N GLU A 273 1.74 -11.96 9.86
CA GLU A 273 1.14 -11.77 8.55
C GLU A 273 -0.38 -11.61 8.66
N VAL A 274 -0.92 -10.80 7.75
CA VAL A 274 -2.32 -10.81 7.38
C VAL A 274 -2.43 -11.35 5.95
N TYR A 275 -3.25 -12.37 5.80
CA TYR A 275 -3.55 -12.99 4.53
C TYR A 275 -4.84 -12.39 3.96
N GLU A 276 -4.87 -12.18 2.66
CA GLU A 276 -6.06 -11.72 1.92
C GLU A 276 -6.15 -12.40 0.55
N GLU A 277 -7.34 -12.36 -0.05
CA GLU A 277 -7.60 -12.94 -1.36
C GLU A 277 -7.07 -12.04 -2.48
N GLY A 278 -6.25 -12.61 -3.35
CA GLY A 278 -5.75 -11.94 -4.55
C GLY A 278 -6.77 -11.97 -5.68
N VAL A 279 -6.76 -10.95 -6.52
CA VAL A 279 -7.71 -10.84 -7.63
C VAL A 279 -7.32 -11.78 -8.77
N VAL A 280 -8.19 -12.74 -9.09
CA VAL A 280 -7.89 -13.80 -10.07
C VAL A 280 -8.10 -13.38 -11.53
N LYS A 281 -8.91 -12.35 -11.80
CA LYS A 281 -9.25 -11.85 -13.15
C LYS A 281 -8.53 -10.53 -13.48
N PHE A 282 -8.09 -10.35 -14.73
CA PHE A 282 -7.32 -9.17 -15.16
C PHE A 282 -8.09 -7.85 -15.07
N LEU A 283 -9.34 -7.79 -15.57
CA LEU A 283 -10.10 -6.53 -15.58
C LEU A 283 -10.44 -6.02 -14.16
N PRO A 284 -10.91 -6.85 -13.21
CA PRO A 284 -11.06 -6.42 -11.82
C PRO A 284 -9.74 -5.98 -11.19
N LEU A 285 -8.63 -6.67 -11.47
CA LEU A 285 -7.32 -6.29 -10.98
C LEU A 285 -6.90 -4.92 -11.52
N LEU A 286 -7.10 -4.65 -12.81
CA LEU A 286 -6.81 -3.34 -13.41
C LEU A 286 -7.64 -2.22 -12.77
N LYS A 287 -8.92 -2.47 -12.46
CA LYS A 287 -9.77 -1.51 -11.72
C LYS A 287 -9.22 -1.22 -10.31
N GLN A 288 -8.77 -2.26 -9.59
CA GLN A 288 -8.14 -2.12 -8.28
C GLN A 288 -6.85 -1.29 -8.37
N ARG A 289 -5.94 -1.62 -9.29
CA ARG A 289 -4.68 -0.89 -9.47
C ARG A 289 -4.90 0.56 -9.89
N ARG A 290 -5.91 0.81 -10.74
CA ARG A 290 -6.30 2.18 -11.14
C ARG A 290 -6.64 3.03 -9.92
N ARG A 291 -7.40 2.44 -8.98
CA ARG A 291 -7.77 3.08 -7.71
C ARG A 291 -6.54 3.41 -6.88
N TRP A 292 -5.60 2.47 -6.75
CA TRP A 292 -4.37 2.64 -5.99
C TRP A 292 -3.49 3.75 -6.57
N VAL A 293 -3.25 3.75 -7.88
CA VAL A 293 -2.47 4.81 -8.55
C VAL A 293 -3.13 6.17 -8.37
N GLU A 294 -4.45 6.28 -8.57
CA GLU A 294 -5.16 7.55 -8.42
C GLU A 294 -5.13 8.07 -6.99
N GLY A 295 -5.36 7.20 -6.00
CA GLY A 295 -5.27 7.57 -4.60
C GLY A 295 -3.87 8.02 -4.19
N SER A 296 -2.84 7.29 -4.59
CA SER A 296 -1.44 7.64 -4.29
C SER A 296 -1.03 8.99 -4.87
N ILE A 297 -1.34 9.25 -6.15
CA ILE A 297 -1.00 10.53 -6.79
C ILE A 297 -1.76 11.68 -6.13
N ARG A 298 -3.08 11.51 -5.88
CA ARG A 298 -3.89 12.55 -5.22
C ARG A 298 -3.38 12.86 -3.82
N ARG A 299 -3.07 11.84 -3.02
CA ARG A 299 -2.46 12.00 -1.70
C ARG A 299 -1.20 12.84 -1.78
N TYR A 300 -0.28 12.52 -2.71
CA TYR A 300 0.93 13.32 -2.86
C TYR A 300 0.64 14.77 -3.25
N LEU A 301 -0.34 15.02 -4.12
CA LEU A 301 -0.76 16.38 -4.47
C LEU A 301 -1.38 17.13 -3.29
N ASP A 302 -2.18 16.46 -2.46
CA ASP A 302 -2.84 17.05 -1.29
C ASP A 302 -1.82 17.44 -0.21
N TYR A 303 -0.80 16.60 0.00
CA TYR A 303 0.18 16.74 1.08
C TYR A 303 1.58 17.19 0.63
N PHE A 304 1.79 17.52 -0.65
CA PHE A 304 3.10 17.93 -1.20
C PHE A 304 3.74 19.07 -0.38
N THR A 305 3.00 20.16 -0.16
CA THR A 305 3.51 21.34 0.55
C THR A 305 3.77 21.05 2.03
N PRO A 306 2.84 20.46 2.81
CA PRO A 306 3.11 20.08 4.19
C PRO A 306 4.31 19.15 4.35
N VAL A 307 4.47 18.13 3.51
CA VAL A 307 5.58 17.15 3.62
C VAL A 307 6.94 17.82 3.39
N LEU A 308 7.00 18.81 2.49
CA LEU A 308 8.24 19.50 2.14
C LEU A 308 8.61 20.65 3.09
N PHE A 309 7.62 21.36 3.60
CA PHE A 309 7.84 22.66 4.24
C PHE A 309 7.36 22.72 5.70
N SER A 310 6.66 21.69 6.19
CA SER A 310 6.29 21.63 7.61
C SER A 310 7.52 21.41 8.48
N ARG A 311 7.58 22.11 9.62
CA ARG A 311 8.62 21.91 10.64
C ARG A 311 8.32 20.72 11.55
N ASP A 312 7.07 20.27 11.56
CA ASP A 312 6.62 19.17 12.41
C ASP A 312 6.99 17.80 11.83
N VAL A 313 7.34 17.74 10.54
CA VAL A 313 7.75 16.50 9.86
C VAL A 313 9.24 16.31 10.01
N SER A 314 9.65 15.11 10.44
CA SER A 314 11.08 14.78 10.49
C SER A 314 11.68 14.76 9.08
N LEU A 315 12.91 15.29 8.93
CA LEU A 315 13.62 15.31 7.64
C LEU A 315 13.76 13.89 7.04
N ARG A 316 13.87 12.86 7.88
CA ARG A 316 13.97 11.46 7.46
C ARG A 316 12.69 11.01 6.76
N VAL A 317 11.54 11.32 7.34
CA VAL A 317 10.22 11.03 6.76
C VAL A 317 10.03 11.83 5.46
N SER A 318 10.34 13.13 5.43
CA SER A 318 10.21 13.94 4.21
C SER A 318 11.07 13.41 3.07
N LEU A 319 12.35 13.12 3.31
CA LEU A 319 13.26 12.58 2.29
C LEU A 319 12.81 11.21 1.79
N ASP A 320 12.32 10.37 2.68
CA ASP A 320 11.82 9.03 2.35
C ASP A 320 10.53 9.09 1.51
N MET A 321 9.58 9.99 1.87
CA MET A 321 8.40 10.24 1.04
C MET A 321 8.77 10.76 -0.34
N LEU A 322 9.74 11.70 -0.45
CA LEU A 322 10.22 12.21 -1.73
C LEU A 322 10.87 11.13 -2.60
N ALA A 323 11.66 10.25 -1.99
CA ALA A 323 12.27 9.12 -2.69
C ALA A 323 11.18 8.21 -3.27
N TYR A 324 10.10 7.96 -2.53
CA TYR A 324 9.00 7.12 -2.99
C TYR A 324 8.12 7.77 -4.07
N ILE A 325 7.98 9.11 -4.10
CA ILE A 325 7.32 9.84 -5.21
C ILE A 325 7.96 9.51 -6.57
N SER A 326 9.25 9.14 -6.59
CA SER A 326 9.96 8.78 -7.82
C SER A 326 9.29 7.63 -8.60
N GLU A 327 8.52 6.76 -7.94
CA GLU A 327 7.77 5.68 -8.59
C GLU A 327 6.74 6.19 -9.61
N PHE A 328 6.19 7.40 -9.38
CA PHE A 328 5.23 8.06 -10.26
C PHE A 328 5.89 9.04 -11.23
N VAL A 329 7.01 9.64 -10.83
CA VAL A 329 7.76 10.58 -11.68
C VAL A 329 8.53 9.85 -12.77
N LEU A 330 9.10 8.68 -12.48
CA LEU A 330 9.95 7.93 -13.41
C LEU A 330 9.21 7.48 -14.69
N PRO A 331 7.99 6.91 -14.63
CA PRO A 331 7.21 6.62 -15.84
C PRO A 331 6.94 7.87 -16.69
N LEU A 332 6.60 9.00 -16.06
CA LEU A 332 6.35 10.26 -16.77
C LEU A 332 7.62 10.81 -17.42
N TRP A 333 8.75 10.73 -16.71
CA TRP A 333 10.05 11.07 -17.26
C TRP A 333 10.31 10.25 -18.53
N LEU A 334 10.18 8.91 -18.48
CA LEU A 334 10.44 8.06 -19.64
C LEU A 334 9.57 8.44 -20.85
N VAL A 335 8.28 8.73 -20.64
CA VAL A 335 7.38 9.20 -21.71
C VAL A 335 7.87 10.54 -22.28
N PHE A 336 8.23 11.50 -21.43
CA PHE A 336 8.70 12.82 -21.87
C PHE A 336 10.04 12.74 -22.60
N GLU A 337 10.96 11.91 -22.11
CA GLU A 337 12.23 11.64 -22.78
C GLU A 337 11.99 11.16 -24.20
N TRP A 338 11.11 10.17 -24.39
CA TRP A 338 10.78 9.66 -25.71
C TRP A 338 10.11 10.69 -26.61
N CYS A 339 9.20 11.52 -26.09
CA CYS A 339 8.61 12.59 -26.86
C CYS A 339 9.65 13.63 -27.31
N ILE A 340 10.58 14.02 -26.43
CA ILE A 340 11.66 14.95 -26.74
C ILE A 340 12.60 14.37 -27.82
N GLN A 341 13.02 13.11 -27.67
CA GLN A 341 13.89 12.45 -28.65
C GLN A 341 13.17 12.25 -29.99
N GLY A 342 11.90 11.87 -29.98
CA GLY A 342 11.07 11.75 -31.18
C GLY A 342 10.94 13.08 -31.92
N PHE A 343 10.73 14.18 -31.19
CA PHE A 343 10.69 15.52 -31.79
C PHE A 343 12.05 15.93 -32.41
N LYS A 344 13.17 15.59 -31.76
CA LYS A 344 14.52 15.83 -32.30
C LYS A 344 14.75 15.08 -33.61
N ILE A 345 14.33 13.82 -33.69
CA ILE A 345 14.37 13.00 -34.92
C ILE A 345 13.57 13.67 -36.04
N ILE A 346 12.32 14.07 -35.77
CA ILE A 346 11.45 14.73 -36.77
C ILE A 346 12.06 16.04 -37.27
N ARG A 347 12.74 16.78 -36.40
CA ARG A 347 13.41 18.05 -36.75
C ARG A 347 14.75 17.86 -37.45
N GLY A 348 15.25 16.63 -37.57
CA GLY A 348 16.57 16.35 -38.15
C GLY A 348 17.73 16.94 -37.33
N VAL A 349 17.52 17.16 -36.03
CA VAL A 349 18.57 17.62 -35.11
C VAL A 349 19.17 16.44 -34.36
N GLU A 350 20.37 16.63 -33.80
CA GLU A 350 21.06 15.61 -33.03
C GLU A 350 20.18 15.03 -31.90
N HIS A 351 20.12 13.70 -31.82
CA HIS A 351 19.25 12.98 -30.91
C HIS A 351 19.98 11.81 -30.23
N ASN A 352 19.52 11.43 -29.05
CA ASN A 352 20.09 10.36 -28.22
C ASN A 352 19.09 9.24 -27.95
N ILE A 353 18.25 8.91 -28.92
CA ILE A 353 17.17 7.91 -28.75
C ILE A 353 17.71 6.55 -28.29
N LEU A 354 18.82 6.08 -28.86
CA LEU A 354 19.40 4.78 -28.48
C LEU A 354 19.81 4.74 -27.01
N SER A 355 20.48 5.79 -26.50
CA SER A 355 20.81 5.92 -25.07
C SER A 355 19.55 6.04 -24.21
N SER A 356 18.52 6.72 -24.71
CA SER A 356 17.25 6.84 -23.97
C SER A 356 16.52 5.50 -23.86
N LEU A 357 16.68 4.63 -24.86
CA LEU A 357 16.12 3.28 -24.85
C LEU A 357 16.86 2.34 -23.88
N THR A 358 18.13 2.58 -23.55
CA THR A 358 18.87 1.74 -22.59
C THR A 358 18.47 1.97 -21.13
N VAL A 359 17.78 3.08 -20.82
CA VAL A 359 17.30 3.39 -19.46
C VAL A 359 16.32 2.32 -18.97
N ILE A 360 15.43 1.84 -19.84
CA ILE A 360 14.38 0.87 -19.48
C ILE A 360 14.97 -0.49 -19.08
N PRO A 361 15.85 -1.12 -19.88
CA PRO A 361 16.55 -2.32 -19.45
C PRO A 361 17.29 -2.13 -18.12
N ALA A 362 17.88 -0.96 -17.87
CA ALA A 362 18.60 -0.71 -16.62
C ALA A 362 17.65 -0.66 -15.41
N ILE A 363 16.53 0.05 -15.53
CA ILE A 363 15.47 0.09 -14.50
C ILE A 363 14.89 -1.32 -14.30
N PHE A 364 14.63 -2.05 -15.40
CA PHE A 364 14.15 -3.43 -15.37
C PHE A 364 15.08 -4.34 -14.58
N ILE A 365 16.38 -4.27 -14.86
CA ILE A 365 17.41 -5.05 -14.15
C ILE A 365 17.43 -4.70 -12.67
N PHE A 366 17.32 -3.42 -12.31
CA PHE A 366 17.27 -3.00 -10.92
C PHE A 366 16.06 -3.61 -10.17
N PHE A 367 14.86 -3.48 -10.74
CA PHE A 367 13.65 -4.07 -10.15
C PHE A 367 13.72 -5.61 -10.10
N LEU A 368 14.31 -6.23 -11.12
CA LEU A 368 14.52 -7.67 -11.16
C LEU A 368 15.36 -8.15 -9.97
N PHE A 369 16.49 -7.49 -9.69
CA PHE A 369 17.32 -7.83 -8.52
C PHE A 369 16.60 -7.60 -7.21
N GLY A 370 15.86 -6.50 -7.08
CA GLY A 370 15.01 -6.21 -5.91
C GLY A 370 13.98 -7.31 -5.66
N LEU A 371 13.30 -7.77 -6.72
CA LEU A 371 12.34 -8.87 -6.64
C LEU A 371 13.01 -10.20 -6.31
N ILE A 372 14.10 -10.58 -6.98
CA ILE A 372 14.82 -11.82 -6.68
C ILE A 372 15.22 -11.85 -5.20
N TYR A 373 15.77 -10.75 -4.68
CA TYR A 373 16.13 -10.65 -3.26
C TYR A 373 14.90 -10.83 -2.36
N SER A 374 13.82 -10.10 -2.66
CA SER A 374 12.60 -10.06 -1.85
C SER A 374 11.91 -11.43 -1.81
N LEU A 375 11.79 -12.09 -2.95
CA LEU A 375 11.20 -13.41 -3.09
C LEU A 375 11.99 -14.47 -2.32
N ARG A 376 13.32 -14.43 -2.39
CA ARG A 376 14.16 -15.34 -1.61
C ARG A 376 14.06 -15.08 -0.11
N LYS A 377 14.04 -13.82 0.30
CA LYS A 377 14.08 -13.44 1.71
C LYS A 377 12.74 -13.66 2.42
N TYR A 378 11.63 -13.27 1.79
CA TYR A 378 10.30 -13.21 2.41
C TYR A 378 9.37 -14.33 1.97
N ASN A 379 9.47 -14.78 0.71
CA ASN A 379 8.68 -15.93 0.20
C ASN A 379 9.45 -17.25 0.26
N LYS A 380 10.71 -17.23 0.72
CA LYS A 380 11.59 -18.41 0.89
C LYS A 380 11.78 -19.25 -0.38
N LEU A 381 11.68 -18.62 -1.55
CA LEU A 381 11.85 -19.31 -2.83
C LEU A 381 13.32 -19.69 -3.07
N GLY A 382 13.52 -20.83 -3.77
CA GLY A 382 14.82 -21.19 -4.33
C GLY A 382 15.27 -20.19 -5.40
N LEU A 383 16.58 -20.12 -5.69
CA LEU A 383 17.13 -19.12 -6.61
C LEU A 383 16.48 -19.16 -8.00
N PHE A 384 16.38 -20.35 -8.62
CA PHE A 384 15.81 -20.50 -9.96
C PHE A 384 14.32 -20.13 -10.00
N GLN A 385 13.56 -20.52 -8.98
CA GLN A 385 12.16 -20.13 -8.85
C GLN A 385 12.00 -18.62 -8.68
N ALA A 386 12.85 -18.00 -7.84
CA ALA A 386 12.87 -16.56 -7.64
C ALA A 386 13.21 -15.80 -8.91
N ILE A 387 14.20 -16.26 -9.70
CA ILE A 387 14.54 -15.64 -10.99
C ILE A 387 13.35 -15.73 -11.96
N LYS A 388 12.77 -16.92 -12.14
CA LYS A 388 11.63 -17.12 -13.03
C LYS A 388 10.46 -16.22 -12.65
N GLN A 389 10.05 -16.27 -11.38
CA GLN A 389 8.93 -15.47 -10.88
C GLN A 389 9.23 -13.97 -10.91
N ALA A 390 10.46 -13.54 -10.65
CA ALA A 390 10.83 -12.14 -10.76
C ALA A 390 10.72 -11.64 -12.21
N ILE A 391 11.18 -12.41 -13.21
CA ILE A 391 11.01 -12.05 -14.63
C ILE A 391 9.53 -11.90 -14.98
N GLU A 392 8.71 -12.90 -14.61
CA GLU A 392 7.26 -12.87 -14.81
C GLU A 392 6.62 -11.62 -14.16
N THR A 393 7.00 -11.30 -12.93
CA THR A 393 6.47 -10.16 -12.18
C THR A 393 6.95 -8.82 -12.74
N VAL A 394 8.21 -8.67 -13.19
CA VAL A 394 8.65 -7.41 -13.81
C VAL A 394 7.91 -7.17 -15.12
N ILE A 395 7.70 -8.20 -15.95
CA ILE A 395 6.90 -8.08 -17.17
C ILE A 395 5.48 -7.62 -16.84
N TYR A 396 4.84 -8.27 -15.86
CA TYR A 396 3.53 -7.86 -15.34
C TYR A 396 3.51 -6.40 -14.87
N VAL A 397 4.52 -5.98 -14.10
CA VAL A 397 4.62 -4.61 -13.56
C VAL A 397 4.74 -3.58 -14.69
N VAL A 398 5.60 -3.85 -15.68
CA VAL A 398 5.83 -2.94 -16.82
C VAL A 398 4.61 -2.83 -17.72
N ILE A 399 3.83 -3.91 -17.88
CA ILE A 399 2.60 -3.89 -18.68
C ILE A 399 1.49 -3.08 -17.98
N ILE A 400 1.39 -3.16 -16.66
CA ILE A 400 0.27 -2.56 -15.92
C ILE A 400 0.57 -1.16 -15.42
N TRP A 401 1.67 -0.96 -14.69
CA TRP A 401 1.86 0.28 -13.91
C TRP A 401 2.18 1.52 -14.76
N PRO A 402 3.18 1.54 -15.66
CA PRO A 402 3.50 2.74 -16.43
C PRO A 402 2.35 3.30 -17.29
N PRO A 403 1.60 2.47 -18.06
CA PRO A 403 0.45 2.95 -18.81
C PRO A 403 -0.64 3.51 -17.89
N LEU A 404 -0.85 2.87 -16.74
CA LEU A 404 -1.86 3.26 -15.77
C LEU A 404 -1.52 4.58 -15.08
N VAL A 405 -0.26 4.79 -14.69
CA VAL A 405 0.24 6.07 -14.16
C VAL A 405 0.00 7.19 -15.19
N SER A 406 0.37 6.95 -16.45
CA SER A 406 0.16 7.92 -17.53
C SER A 406 -1.32 8.25 -17.73
N PHE A 407 -2.18 7.22 -17.74
CA PHE A 407 -3.64 7.39 -17.84
C PHE A 407 -4.22 8.18 -16.66
N ILE A 408 -3.81 7.89 -15.43
CA ILE A 408 -4.31 8.59 -14.24
C ILE A 408 -3.86 10.03 -14.22
N VAL A 409 -2.62 10.32 -14.59
CA VAL A 409 -2.11 11.69 -14.71
C VAL A 409 -2.94 12.48 -15.72
N PHE A 410 -3.20 11.90 -16.89
CA PHE A 410 -4.12 12.48 -17.88
C PHE A 410 -5.53 12.68 -17.29
N LYS A 411 -6.09 11.66 -16.63
CA LYS A 411 -7.42 11.72 -16.00
C LYS A 411 -7.50 12.86 -14.98
N ILE A 412 -6.50 13.03 -14.12
CA ILE A 412 -6.52 14.09 -13.09
C ILE A 412 -6.56 15.47 -13.75
N ILE A 413 -5.76 15.70 -14.79
CA ILE A 413 -5.67 17.00 -15.47
C ILE A 413 -6.94 17.32 -16.26
N PHE A 414 -7.44 16.37 -17.04
CA PHE A 414 -8.45 16.65 -18.06
C PHE A 414 -9.86 16.16 -17.70
N MET A 415 -10.01 15.17 -16.82
CA MET A 415 -11.31 14.58 -16.49
C MET A 415 -11.81 15.00 -15.10
N GLN A 416 -13.13 14.93 -14.90
CA GLN A 416 -13.76 15.20 -13.61
C GLN A 416 -13.27 14.23 -12.52
N ARG A 417 -13.12 14.75 -11.30
CA ARG A 417 -12.80 13.91 -10.14
C ARG A 417 -14.01 13.02 -9.87
N THR A 418 -13.83 11.72 -10.02
CA THR A 418 -14.83 10.71 -9.64
C THR A 418 -14.32 9.97 -8.42
N MET A 419 -15.18 9.80 -7.41
CA MET A 419 -14.90 8.91 -6.28
C MET A 419 -15.42 7.51 -6.63
N ASP A 420 -14.73 6.85 -7.56
CA ASP A 420 -15.03 5.47 -7.93
C ASP A 420 -14.17 4.53 -7.07
N TRP A 421 -14.77 4.02 -6.01
CA TRP A 421 -14.14 3.08 -5.09
C TRP A 421 -14.03 1.65 -5.67
N GLY A 422 -14.62 1.39 -6.84
CA GLY A 422 -14.63 0.13 -7.60
C GLY A 422 -14.30 -1.12 -6.78
N LYS A 423 -15.29 -1.72 -6.12
CA LYS A 423 -15.12 -2.81 -5.15
C LYS A 423 -14.51 -4.07 -5.78
N THR A 424 -13.73 -4.81 -4.99
CA THR A 424 -13.24 -6.14 -5.35
C THR A 424 -14.27 -7.16 -4.86
N VAL A 425 -14.57 -8.18 -5.67
CA VAL A 425 -15.45 -9.29 -5.26
C VAL A 425 -14.56 -10.41 -4.73
N HIS A 426 -14.89 -10.91 -3.53
CA HIS A 426 -14.18 -11.97 -2.83
C HIS A 426 -14.99 -13.29 -2.89
N GLY A 427 -14.31 -14.43 -2.69
CA GLY A 427 -14.93 -15.75 -2.70
C GLY A 427 -15.13 -16.36 -4.10
N LEU A 428 -14.38 -15.90 -5.11
CA LEU A 428 -14.52 -16.40 -6.50
C LEU A 428 -13.96 -17.83 -6.68
N GLU A 429 -13.27 -18.36 -5.68
CA GLU A 429 -12.80 -19.75 -5.64
C GLU A 429 -13.93 -20.77 -5.39
N SER A 430 -14.97 -20.38 -4.65
CA SER A 430 -16.11 -21.25 -4.32
C SER A 430 -17.24 -21.21 -5.34
N SER A 431 -17.27 -20.21 -6.23
CA SER A 431 -18.24 -20.16 -7.33
C SER A 431 -17.76 -21.04 -8.47
N SER A 432 -18.59 -22.00 -8.88
CA SER A 432 -18.43 -22.85 -10.08
C SER A 432 -18.43 -22.08 -11.42
N GLU A 433 -18.17 -20.77 -11.41
CA GLU A 433 -18.18 -19.85 -12.54
C GLU A 433 -16.79 -19.69 -13.21
N LEU A 434 -15.87 -20.64 -13.00
CA LEU A 434 -14.57 -20.64 -13.67
C LEU A 434 -14.66 -21.01 -15.16
N THR A 435 -15.85 -21.33 -15.70
CA THR A 435 -15.99 -21.88 -17.06
C THR A 435 -17.00 -21.23 -18.01
N GLU A 436 -17.82 -20.23 -17.64
CA GLU A 436 -18.95 -19.88 -18.53
C GLU A 436 -19.17 -18.44 -18.98
N GLU A 437 -18.35 -17.45 -18.63
CA GLU A 437 -18.53 -16.13 -19.25
C GLU A 437 -17.25 -15.57 -19.90
N PHE A 438 -17.44 -15.20 -21.18
CA PHE A 438 -16.53 -14.57 -22.15
C PHE A 438 -15.72 -15.51 -23.06
N ASN A 439 -16.46 -16.23 -23.93
CA ASN A 439 -16.08 -16.27 -25.36
C ASN A 439 -16.39 -14.92 -26.02
#